data_AF-T0RXE6-F1
#
_entry.id   AF-T0RXE6-F1
#
_cell.length_a   1.000
_cell.length_b   1.000
_cell.length_c   1.000
_cell.angle_alpha   90.00
_cell.angle_beta   90.00
_cell.angle_gamma   90.00
#
_symmetry.space_group_name_H-M   'P 1'
#
loop_
_entity.id
_entity.type
_entity.pdbx_description
1 polymer ?
#
loop_
_entity_poly.entity_id
_entity_poly.type
_entity_poly.pdbx_seq_one_letter_code
_entity_poly.pdbx_strand_id
1 'polypeptide(L)'
;MKAKKLLLPLLMIGALSAQAVKFEAVPINHVYSPKGYNSNDDVEIVVEGILPNLCYKNIKSEVSIKGKDVVIDIKAQKNEDPNVGCAEMVVPFLKGAKVGLLDKGWYRVMINGEQRSDLYVEEFDSNGLEDEILANVEVVEVDEGSRLIKLKGQNASDCLVHDRIDVKSNEKDAYSIKPQMKQVSDFCPMKMVPFELEMEVPDELQREKVLLHVRSLEGKSINKLFKNNL
;
A
#
# COMPACT_ATOMS: atom_id res chain seq x y z
N MET A 1 -79.17 13.50 0.13
CA MET A 1 -77.85 12.97 0.53
C MET A 1 -76.76 13.65 -0.29
N LYS A 2 -75.87 14.43 0.33
CA LYS A 2 -74.76 15.14 -0.35
C LYS A 2 -73.51 14.27 -0.29
N ALA A 3 -73.02 13.79 -1.44
CA ALA A 3 -71.75 13.07 -1.53
C ALA A 3 -70.58 14.07 -1.51
N LYS A 4 -69.81 14.08 -0.42
CA LYS A 4 -68.55 14.83 -0.29
C LYS A 4 -67.49 14.17 -1.18
N LYS A 5 -67.08 14.85 -2.26
CA LYS A 5 -65.87 14.50 -3.01
C LYS A 5 -64.65 14.84 -2.15
N LEU A 6 -63.92 13.80 -1.72
CA LEU A 6 -62.66 13.91 -1.01
C LEU A 6 -61.53 14.07 -2.05
N LEU A 7 -60.95 15.27 -2.16
CA LEU A 7 -59.73 15.49 -2.93
C LEU A 7 -58.52 15.02 -2.11
N LEU A 8 -57.76 14.08 -2.64
CA LEU A 8 -56.50 13.60 -2.07
C LEU A 8 -55.34 14.45 -2.66
N PRO A 9 -54.45 15.06 -1.86
CA PRO A 9 -53.31 15.81 -2.37
C PRO A 9 -52.21 14.85 -2.81
N LEU A 10 -51.76 14.99 -4.05
CA LEU A 10 -50.64 14.26 -4.63
C LEU A 10 -49.33 14.85 -4.10
N LEU A 11 -48.71 14.19 -3.13
CA LEU A 11 -47.40 14.56 -2.59
C LEU A 11 -46.33 14.24 -3.65
N MET A 12 -45.82 15.26 -4.36
CA MET A 12 -44.63 15.09 -5.21
C MET A 12 -43.40 14.89 -4.33
N ILE A 13 -42.99 13.63 -4.17
CA ILE A 13 -41.68 13.29 -3.61
C ILE A 13 -40.66 13.58 -4.72
N GLY A 14 -40.02 14.75 -4.65
CA GLY A 14 -38.89 15.08 -5.51
C GLY A 14 -37.73 14.14 -5.21
N ALA A 15 -37.46 13.21 -6.12
CA ALA A 15 -36.27 12.38 -6.06
C ALA A 15 -35.05 13.27 -6.32
N LEU A 16 -34.32 13.62 -5.26
CA LEU A 16 -32.94 14.09 -5.37
C LEU A 16 -32.12 12.94 -5.97
N SER A 17 -31.84 13.01 -7.26
CA SER A 17 -30.89 12.11 -7.91
C SER A 17 -29.49 12.48 -7.43
N ALA A 18 -28.93 11.68 -6.51
CA ALA A 18 -27.51 11.73 -6.21
C ALA A 18 -26.73 11.37 -7.48
N GLN A 19 -25.96 12.30 -8.02
CA GLN A 19 -25.04 12.00 -9.11
C GLN A 19 -24.02 10.97 -8.59
N ALA A 20 -24.02 9.78 -9.18
CA ALA A 20 -23.11 8.72 -8.79
C ALA A 20 -21.67 9.15 -9.08
N VAL A 21 -20.80 9.05 -8.07
CA VAL A 21 -19.37 9.33 -8.22
C VAL A 21 -18.78 8.32 -9.21
N LYS A 22 -18.26 8.80 -10.33
CA LYS A 22 -17.66 7.96 -11.38
C LYS A 22 -16.19 7.70 -11.10
N PHE A 23 -15.80 6.43 -11.17
CA PHE A 23 -14.42 5.97 -11.09
C PHE A 23 -13.99 5.46 -12.46
N GLU A 24 -12.83 5.91 -12.94
CA GLU A 24 -12.23 5.49 -14.20
C GLU A 24 -10.85 4.88 -13.95
N ALA A 25 -10.47 3.90 -14.77
CA ALA A 25 -9.13 3.33 -14.73
C ALA A 25 -8.08 4.39 -15.05
N VAL A 26 -6.94 4.33 -14.38
CA VAL A 26 -5.83 5.27 -14.60
C VAL A 26 -4.60 4.55 -15.18
N PRO A 27 -3.77 5.26 -15.96
CA PRO A 27 -2.54 4.68 -16.52
C PRO A 27 -1.58 4.19 -15.43
N ILE A 28 -1.06 2.99 -15.64
CA ILE A 28 -0.09 2.32 -14.77
C ILE A 28 1.27 2.31 -15.46
N ASN A 29 2.28 2.81 -14.75
CA ASN A 29 3.64 2.85 -15.25
C ASN A 29 4.40 1.59 -14.86
N HIS A 30 4.30 1.20 -13.59
CA HIS A 30 5.09 0.09 -13.05
C HIS A 30 4.37 -0.59 -11.88
N VAL A 31 4.66 -1.87 -11.67
CA VAL A 31 4.08 -2.70 -10.61
C VAL A 31 5.22 -3.38 -9.88
N TYR A 32 5.26 -3.20 -8.57
CA TYR A 32 6.26 -3.81 -7.69
C TYR A 32 5.59 -4.91 -6.87
N SER A 33 6.22 -6.07 -6.83
CA SER A 33 5.82 -7.21 -6.00
C SER A 33 6.94 -7.48 -4.98
N PRO A 34 6.82 -6.93 -3.75
CA PRO A 34 7.78 -7.18 -2.68
C PRO A 34 7.88 -8.67 -2.35
N LYS A 35 9.08 -9.13 -1.99
CA LYS A 35 9.35 -10.53 -1.61
C LYS A 35 9.24 -10.71 -0.09
N GLY A 36 9.11 -11.96 0.38
CA GLY A 36 9.21 -12.29 1.80
C GLY A 36 7.90 -12.21 2.57
N TYR A 37 6.78 -12.41 1.86
CA TYR A 37 5.50 -12.76 2.46
C TYR A 37 5.40 -14.27 2.69
N ASN A 38 4.79 -14.66 3.79
CA ASN A 38 4.31 -16.03 4.04
C ASN A 38 2.78 -16.06 4.14
N SER A 39 2.20 -17.25 4.30
CA SER A 39 0.75 -17.45 4.33
C SER A 39 0.01 -16.85 5.53
N ASN A 40 0.74 -16.28 6.50
CA ASN A 40 0.18 -15.54 7.64
C ASN A 40 0.43 -14.02 7.54
N ASP A 41 1.04 -13.55 6.46
CA ASP A 41 1.30 -12.14 6.24
C ASP A 41 0.18 -11.48 5.42
N ASP A 42 -0.14 -10.23 5.76
CA ASP A 42 -1.00 -9.39 4.93
C ASP A 42 -0.22 -8.87 3.71
N VAL A 43 -0.52 -9.43 2.54
CA VAL A 43 0.21 -9.17 1.29
C VAL A 43 -0.17 -7.80 0.72
N GLU A 44 0.82 -7.07 0.21
CA GLU A 44 0.61 -5.81 -0.49
C GLU A 44 1.34 -5.81 -1.84
N ILE A 45 0.66 -5.33 -2.88
CA ILE A 45 1.26 -5.02 -4.18
C ILE A 45 1.31 -3.50 -4.34
N VAL A 46 2.42 -2.97 -4.82
CA VAL A 46 2.59 -1.51 -4.95
C VAL A 46 2.57 -1.12 -6.41
N VAL A 47 1.74 -0.14 -6.75
CA VAL A 47 1.52 0.32 -8.11
C VAL A 47 1.98 1.77 -8.24
N GLU A 48 2.86 2.02 -9.21
CA GLU A 48 3.26 3.35 -9.67
C GLU A 48 2.49 3.69 -10.96
N GLY A 49 1.93 4.88 -11.01
CA GLY A 49 1.18 5.33 -12.17
C GLY A 49 1.06 6.83 -12.24
N ILE A 50 0.19 7.29 -13.13
CA ILE A 50 -0.08 8.71 -13.32
C ILE A 50 -1.57 8.98 -13.39
N LEU A 51 -1.97 10.12 -12.85
CA LEU A 51 -3.27 10.72 -13.10
C LEU A 51 -3.13 11.63 -14.33
N PRO A 52 -4.03 11.49 -15.32
CA PRO A 52 -3.92 12.28 -16.56
C PRO A 52 -3.93 13.79 -16.33
N ASN A 53 -4.75 14.26 -15.40
CA ASN A 53 -4.85 15.68 -15.02
C ASN A 53 -5.43 15.85 -13.60
N LEU A 54 -5.56 17.11 -13.15
CA LEU A 54 -6.10 17.43 -11.81
C LEU A 54 -7.59 17.13 -11.61
N CYS A 55 -8.33 16.71 -12.65
CA CYS A 55 -9.72 16.26 -12.46
C CYS A 55 -9.79 14.90 -11.77
N TYR A 56 -8.72 14.11 -11.84
CA TYR A 56 -8.65 12.81 -11.20
C TYR A 56 -8.18 12.95 -9.75
N LYS A 57 -8.90 12.32 -8.82
CA LYS A 57 -8.59 12.33 -7.38
C LYS A 57 -9.01 11.01 -6.74
N ASN A 58 -8.71 10.83 -5.45
CA ASN A 58 -9.20 9.71 -4.64
C ASN A 58 -8.94 8.34 -5.28
N ILE A 59 -7.66 8.03 -5.52
CA ILE A 59 -7.23 6.76 -6.10
C ILE A 59 -7.66 5.61 -5.20
N LYS A 60 -8.29 4.61 -5.80
CA LYS A 60 -8.72 3.36 -5.17
C LYS A 60 -8.08 2.17 -5.87
N SER A 61 -7.82 1.14 -5.06
CA SER A 61 -7.43 -0.19 -5.50
C SER A 61 -8.51 -1.16 -5.06
N GLU A 62 -9.17 -1.80 -6.02
CA GLU A 62 -10.12 -2.88 -5.77
C GLU A 62 -9.42 -4.20 -6.04
N VAL A 63 -9.31 -5.05 -5.01
CA VAL A 63 -8.60 -6.33 -5.11
C VAL A 63 -9.58 -7.49 -5.08
N SER A 64 -9.37 -8.47 -5.96
CA SER A 64 -10.08 -9.75 -5.95
C SER A 64 -9.12 -10.88 -6.29
N ILE A 65 -9.32 -12.04 -5.66
CA ILE A 65 -8.50 -13.23 -5.89
C ILE A 65 -9.31 -14.21 -6.73
N LYS A 66 -8.76 -14.64 -7.88
CA LYS A 66 -9.38 -15.60 -8.79
C LYS A 66 -8.42 -16.77 -9.00
N GLY A 67 -8.50 -17.77 -8.13
CA GLY A 67 -7.55 -18.88 -8.12
C GLY A 67 -6.13 -18.40 -7.77
N LYS A 68 -5.18 -18.56 -8.70
CA LYS A 68 -3.80 -18.04 -8.56
C LYS A 68 -3.58 -16.67 -9.22
N ASP A 69 -4.65 -15.95 -9.52
CA ASP A 69 -4.59 -14.59 -10.02
C ASP A 69 -5.00 -13.59 -8.94
N VAL A 70 -4.10 -12.66 -8.62
CA VAL A 70 -4.40 -11.46 -7.83
C VAL A 70 -4.82 -10.38 -8.81
N VAL A 71 -6.11 -10.08 -8.88
CA VAL A 71 -6.68 -9.09 -9.80
C VAL A 71 -6.89 -7.78 -9.06
N ILE A 72 -6.24 -6.73 -9.54
CA ILE A 72 -6.25 -5.39 -8.95
C ILE A 72 -6.72 -4.40 -9.99
N ASP A 73 -7.86 -3.75 -9.72
CA ASP A 73 -8.33 -2.61 -10.51
C ASP A 73 -7.92 -1.31 -9.82
N ILE A 74 -7.12 -0.50 -10.53
CA ILE A 74 -6.69 0.82 -10.06
C ILE A 74 -7.50 1.88 -10.77
N LYS A 75 -8.33 2.58 -10.00
CA LYS A 75 -9.26 3.59 -10.50
C LYS A 75 -9.10 4.89 -9.72
N ALA A 76 -9.42 6.01 -10.34
CA ALA A 76 -9.54 7.30 -9.68
C ALA A 76 -10.90 7.93 -9.96
N GLN A 77 -11.39 8.71 -9.01
CA GLN A 77 -12.58 9.51 -9.18
C GLN A 77 -12.28 10.64 -10.16
N LYS A 78 -13.07 10.75 -11.22
CA LYS A 78 -13.00 11.88 -12.15
C LYS A 78 -14.04 12.92 -11.80
N ASN A 79 -13.63 14.19 -11.69
CA ASN A 79 -14.57 15.29 -11.63
C ASN A 79 -15.09 15.59 -13.04
N GLU A 80 -16.40 15.49 -13.23
CA GLU A 80 -17.07 15.79 -14.51
C GLU A 80 -17.85 17.12 -14.46
N ASP A 81 -17.74 17.91 -13.39
CA ASP A 81 -18.41 19.22 -13.33
C ASP A 81 -17.86 20.14 -14.42
N PRO A 82 -18.66 20.49 -15.44
CA PRO A 82 -18.20 21.30 -16.56
C PRO A 82 -17.83 22.74 -16.16
N ASN A 83 -18.23 23.19 -14.95
CA ASN A 83 -17.85 24.49 -14.41
C ASN A 83 -16.47 24.45 -13.71
N VAL A 84 -15.90 23.27 -13.49
CA VAL A 84 -14.59 23.08 -12.87
C VAL A 84 -13.57 22.77 -13.94
N GLY A 85 -12.86 23.80 -14.40
CA GLY A 85 -11.68 23.62 -15.25
C GLY A 85 -10.55 22.97 -14.45
N CYS A 86 -10.00 21.87 -14.96
CA CYS A 86 -8.82 21.22 -14.39
C CYS A 86 -7.57 21.61 -15.17
N ALA A 87 -6.46 21.83 -14.48
CA ALA A 87 -5.19 22.00 -15.16
C ALA A 87 -4.76 20.67 -15.79
N GLU A 88 -4.36 20.73 -17.07
CA GLU A 88 -3.79 19.61 -17.82
C GLU A 88 -2.35 19.35 -17.37
N MET A 89 -2.21 18.73 -16.20
CA MET A 89 -0.91 18.35 -15.65
C MET A 89 -0.95 16.91 -15.13
N VAL A 90 0.02 16.12 -15.56
CA VAL A 90 0.15 14.73 -15.14
C VAL A 90 0.62 14.67 -13.68
N VAL A 91 -0.09 13.93 -12.83
CA VAL A 91 0.26 13.77 -11.42
C VAL A 91 0.70 12.33 -11.13
N PRO A 92 1.98 12.09 -10.78
CA PRO A 92 2.43 10.75 -10.43
C PRO A 92 1.83 10.29 -9.10
N PHE A 93 1.63 8.98 -8.96
CA PHE A 93 1.22 8.38 -7.70
C PHE A 93 1.95 7.06 -7.43
N LEU A 94 2.04 6.73 -6.14
CA LEU A 94 2.46 5.43 -5.63
C LEU A 94 1.37 4.92 -4.68
N LYS A 95 0.81 3.73 -4.95
CA LYS A 95 -0.32 3.19 -4.19
C LYS A 95 -0.06 1.73 -3.81
N GLY A 96 -0.11 1.43 -2.52
CA GLY A 96 -0.22 0.05 -2.02
C GLY A 96 -1.66 -0.46 -2.18
N ALA A 97 -1.81 -1.59 -2.85
CA ALA A 97 -3.03 -2.37 -2.94
C ALA A 97 -2.93 -3.53 -1.94
N LYS A 98 -3.69 -3.43 -0.84
CA LYS A 98 -3.78 -4.48 0.19
C LYS A 98 -4.50 -5.69 -0.38
N VAL A 99 -3.78 -6.80 -0.51
CA VAL A 99 -4.30 -8.05 -1.08
C VAL A 99 -4.92 -8.92 0.00
N GLY A 100 -4.41 -8.89 1.23
CA GLY A 100 -4.85 -9.79 2.30
C GLY A 100 -3.94 -11.01 2.43
N LEU A 101 -4.44 -11.99 3.17
CA LEU A 101 -3.80 -13.30 3.31
C LEU A 101 -3.90 -14.10 2.01
N LEU A 102 -2.82 -14.77 1.65
CA LEU A 102 -2.75 -15.69 0.52
C LEU A 102 -2.17 -17.03 0.95
N ASP A 103 -2.68 -18.12 0.39
CA ASP A 103 -2.03 -19.43 0.54
C ASP A 103 -0.63 -19.41 -0.11
N LYS A 104 0.22 -20.34 0.31
CA LYS A 104 1.51 -20.58 -0.33
C LYS A 104 1.41 -20.72 -1.86
N GLY A 105 2.41 -20.20 -2.55
CA GLY A 105 2.70 -20.49 -3.95
C GLY A 105 2.85 -19.26 -4.83
N TRP A 106 2.91 -19.51 -6.13
CA TRP A 106 3.02 -18.48 -7.16
C TRP A 106 1.65 -17.91 -7.53
N TYR A 107 1.60 -16.59 -7.66
CA TYR A 107 0.44 -15.82 -8.09
C TYR A 107 0.82 -14.93 -9.26
N ARG A 108 -0.09 -14.82 -10.24
CA ARG A 108 -0.01 -13.81 -11.30
C ARG A 108 -0.67 -12.54 -10.80
N VAL A 109 0.01 -11.40 -10.96
CA VAL A 109 -0.53 -10.10 -10.58
C VAL A 109 -1.10 -9.43 -11.83
N MET A 110 -2.42 -9.33 -11.86
CA MET A 110 -3.19 -8.74 -12.95
C MET A 110 -3.60 -7.32 -12.56
N ILE A 111 -3.14 -6.30 -13.28
CA ILE A 111 -3.54 -4.91 -13.07
C ILE A 111 -4.40 -4.43 -14.24
N ASN A 112 -5.62 -3.95 -13.97
CA ASN A 112 -6.54 -3.45 -14.98
C ASN A 112 -6.73 -4.43 -16.17
N GLY A 113 -6.72 -5.73 -15.90
CA GLY A 113 -6.93 -6.80 -16.90
C GLY A 113 -5.67 -7.38 -17.54
N GLU A 114 -4.48 -6.83 -17.27
CA GLU A 114 -3.21 -7.28 -17.86
C GLU A 114 -2.27 -7.87 -16.81
N GLN A 115 -1.55 -8.96 -17.14
CA GLN A 115 -0.51 -9.47 -16.25
C GLN A 115 0.67 -8.52 -16.25
N ARG A 116 1.06 -8.03 -15.07
CA ARG A 116 2.13 -7.02 -14.93
C ARG A 116 3.28 -7.47 -14.03
N SER A 117 3.07 -8.46 -13.17
CA SER A 117 4.10 -9.01 -12.28
C SER A 117 3.72 -10.43 -11.83
N ASP A 118 4.63 -11.08 -11.11
CA ASP A 118 4.42 -12.34 -10.42
C ASP A 118 4.78 -12.15 -8.93
N LEU A 119 4.07 -12.88 -8.06
CA LEU A 119 4.27 -12.86 -6.61
C LEU A 119 4.46 -14.30 -6.12
N TYR A 120 5.38 -14.51 -5.19
CA TYR A 120 5.52 -15.77 -4.48
C TYR A 120 5.24 -15.57 -2.99
N VAL A 121 4.39 -16.43 -2.42
CA VAL A 121 4.08 -16.49 -0.99
C VAL A 121 4.64 -17.78 -0.40
N GLU A 122 5.42 -17.66 0.67
CA GLU A 122 6.03 -18.77 1.41
C GLU A 122 5.01 -19.45 2.35
N GLU A 123 5.31 -20.68 2.80
CA GLU A 123 4.53 -21.29 3.88
C GLU A 123 4.85 -20.59 5.20
N PHE A 124 3.84 -20.35 6.04
CA PHE A 124 4.08 -20.00 7.43
C PHE A 124 4.53 -21.24 8.23
N ASP A 125 5.71 -21.20 8.83
CA ASP A 125 6.20 -22.25 9.73
C ASP A 125 6.06 -21.81 11.19
N SER A 126 5.12 -22.41 11.91
CA SER A 126 4.83 -22.09 13.31
C SER A 126 5.90 -22.57 14.30
N ASN A 127 6.93 -23.29 13.84
CA ASN A 127 8.03 -23.76 14.70
C ASN A 127 9.15 -22.72 14.88
N GLY A 128 9.06 -21.56 14.22
CA GLY A 128 9.91 -20.41 14.50
C GLY A 128 9.60 -19.84 15.88
N LEU A 129 10.42 -20.19 16.88
CA LEU A 129 10.23 -19.93 18.31
C LEU A 129 10.27 -18.45 18.74
N GLU A 130 10.26 -17.48 17.82
CA GLU A 130 10.24 -16.06 18.15
C GLU A 130 9.21 -15.36 17.27
N ASP A 131 8.18 -14.78 17.91
CA ASP A 131 7.29 -13.84 17.24
C ASP A 131 8.16 -12.66 16.72
N GLU A 132 8.23 -12.47 15.40
CA GLU A 132 8.95 -11.36 14.78
C GLU A 132 8.33 -10.02 15.24
N ILE A 133 8.94 -9.35 16.23
CA ILE A 133 8.49 -8.03 16.67
C ILE A 133 9.09 -6.99 15.71
N LEU A 134 8.26 -6.38 14.88
CA LEU A 134 8.70 -5.29 13.99
C LEU A 134 8.71 -3.93 14.70
N ALA A 135 9.63 -3.06 14.28
CA ALA A 135 9.60 -1.66 14.68
C ALA A 135 8.34 -0.97 14.11
N ASN A 136 7.71 -0.11 14.89
CA ASN A 136 6.61 0.73 14.42
C ASN A 136 7.17 1.96 13.70
N VAL A 137 7.64 1.73 12.46
CA VAL A 137 8.10 2.77 11.55
C VAL A 137 6.90 3.58 11.05
N GLU A 138 7.06 4.89 11.01
CA GLU A 138 6.05 5.85 10.53
C GLU A 138 6.53 6.61 9.29
N VAL A 139 7.84 6.86 9.20
CA VAL A 139 8.45 7.64 8.12
C VAL A 139 9.75 6.99 7.64
N VAL A 140 9.97 7.03 6.33
CA VAL A 140 11.23 6.69 5.67
C VAL A 140 11.77 7.94 5.00
N GLU A 141 12.90 8.43 5.49
CA GLU A 141 13.64 9.54 4.89
C GLU A 141 14.79 9.00 4.06
N VAL A 142 14.96 9.55 2.87
CA VAL A 142 16.10 9.24 2.00
C VAL A 142 17.07 10.39 2.12
N ASP A 143 18.33 10.10 2.40
CA ASP A 143 19.39 11.09 2.40
C ASP A 143 19.83 11.34 0.95
N GLU A 144 19.47 12.50 0.42
CA GLU A 144 19.65 12.85 -0.99
C GLU A 144 21.13 12.83 -1.39
N GLY A 145 21.47 12.11 -2.46
CA GLY A 145 22.84 11.97 -2.92
C GLY A 145 23.67 10.91 -2.17
N SER A 146 23.11 10.27 -1.15
CA SER A 146 23.70 9.08 -0.52
C SER A 146 22.80 7.86 -0.73
N ARG A 147 23.28 6.69 -0.30
CA ARG A 147 22.48 5.45 -0.24
C ARG A 147 21.87 5.21 1.14
N LEU A 148 21.97 6.19 2.03
CA LEU A 148 21.47 6.06 3.39
C LEU A 148 19.99 6.42 3.46
N ILE A 149 19.25 5.63 4.23
CA ILE A 149 17.88 5.94 4.60
C ILE A 149 17.75 5.91 6.12
N LYS A 150 16.81 6.71 6.62
CA LYS A 150 16.45 6.78 8.03
C LYS A 150 15.02 6.29 8.21
N LEU A 151 14.87 5.26 9.04
CA LEU A 151 13.59 4.74 9.49
C LEU A 151 13.26 5.41 10.81
N LYS A 152 12.19 6.20 10.84
CA LYS A 152 11.74 6.95 12.02
C LYS A 152 10.37 6.48 12.45
N GLY A 153 10.15 6.43 13.76
CA GLY A 153 8.88 6.03 14.33
C GLY A 153 8.92 6.00 15.85
N GLN A 154 7.98 5.25 16.44
CA GLN A 154 7.85 5.15 17.89
C GLN A 154 7.54 3.71 18.32
N ASN A 155 8.35 3.15 19.21
CA ASN A 155 8.07 1.85 19.81
C ASN A 155 7.03 1.96 20.91
N ALA A 156 6.24 0.91 21.12
CA ALA A 156 5.22 0.85 22.16
C ALA A 156 5.80 0.78 23.60
N SER A 157 7.11 0.56 23.74
CA SER A 157 7.81 0.50 25.03
C SER A 157 9.31 0.76 24.87
N ASP A 158 9.99 1.13 25.96
CA ASP A 158 11.46 1.15 26.08
C ASP A 158 12.09 -0.24 26.25
N CYS A 159 11.27 -1.26 26.56
CA CYS A 159 11.72 -2.65 26.62
C CYS A 159 12.06 -3.24 25.23
N LEU A 160 11.57 -2.61 24.16
CA LEU A 160 11.77 -3.02 22.78
C LEU A 160 12.96 -2.25 22.21
N VAL A 161 14.07 -2.97 22.01
CA VAL A 161 15.29 -2.39 21.43
C VAL A 161 15.53 -2.95 20.04
N HIS A 162 16.19 -2.16 19.21
CA HIS A 162 16.59 -2.59 17.89
C HIS A 162 17.45 -3.86 17.96
N ASP A 163 17.14 -4.83 17.12
CA ASP A 163 17.97 -6.04 16.98
C ASP A 163 18.73 -6.03 15.65
N ARG A 164 18.00 -6.00 14.52
CA ARG A 164 18.57 -6.02 13.18
C ARG A 164 17.60 -5.48 12.13
N ILE A 165 18.09 -5.24 10.92
CA ILE A 165 17.26 -4.93 9.75
C ILE A 165 17.47 -6.02 8.71
N ASP A 166 16.42 -6.78 8.42
CA ASP A 166 16.46 -7.80 7.38
C ASP A 166 16.00 -7.17 6.05
N VAL A 167 16.79 -7.37 4.99
CA VAL A 167 16.48 -6.85 3.65
C VAL A 167 16.42 -8.02 2.68
N LYS A 168 15.31 -8.12 1.94
CA LYS A 168 15.11 -9.13 0.89
C LYS A 168 14.82 -8.45 -0.44
N SER A 169 15.62 -8.75 -1.45
CA SER A 169 15.37 -8.31 -2.82
C SER A 169 14.41 -9.26 -3.54
N ASN A 170 13.52 -8.71 -4.37
CA ASN A 170 12.76 -9.50 -5.35
C ASN A 170 13.56 -9.80 -6.63
N GLU A 171 14.85 -9.43 -6.65
CA GLU A 171 15.79 -9.62 -7.77
C GLU A 171 15.41 -8.86 -9.05
N LYS A 172 14.42 -7.95 -8.97
CA LYS A 172 13.91 -7.18 -10.11
C LYS A 172 13.96 -5.67 -9.85
N ASP A 173 13.26 -5.21 -8.83
CA ASP A 173 12.95 -3.77 -8.63
C ASP A 173 12.46 -3.38 -7.23
N ALA A 174 12.39 -4.30 -6.26
CA ALA A 174 11.90 -4.01 -4.91
C ALA A 174 12.74 -4.66 -3.83
N TYR A 175 12.99 -3.90 -2.76
CA TYR A 175 13.51 -4.38 -1.50
C TYR A 175 12.40 -4.40 -0.45
N SER A 176 12.20 -5.57 0.17
CA SER A 176 11.40 -5.71 1.38
C SER A 176 12.31 -5.54 2.59
N ILE A 177 12.01 -4.55 3.43
CA ILE A 177 12.82 -4.17 4.59
C ILE A 177 12.00 -4.47 5.85
N LYS A 178 12.57 -5.27 6.75
CA LYS A 178 11.98 -5.64 8.05
C LYS A 178 12.89 -5.18 9.19
N PRO A 179 12.58 -4.05 9.84
CA PRO A 179 13.27 -3.63 11.05
C PRO A 179 12.78 -4.47 12.23
N GLN A 180 13.61 -5.40 12.71
CA GLN A 180 13.31 -6.30 13.82
C GLN A 180 13.72 -5.70 15.16
N MET A 181 12.90 -5.98 16.16
CA MET A 181 13.03 -5.56 17.54
C MET A 181 13.14 -6.78 18.43
N LYS A 182 13.81 -6.65 19.57
CA LYS A 182 13.80 -7.66 20.63
C LYS A 182 13.34 -7.07 21.95
N GLN A 183 12.60 -7.88 22.69
CA GLN A 183 12.25 -7.58 24.06
C GLN A 183 13.44 -7.93 24.97
N VAL A 184 13.97 -6.95 25.70
CA VAL A 184 15.13 -7.15 26.61
C VAL A 184 14.75 -7.25 28.08
N SER A 185 13.45 -7.15 28.40
CA SER A 185 12.93 -7.19 29.77
C SER A 185 11.52 -7.76 29.77
N ASP A 186 11.22 -8.64 30.73
CA ASP A 186 9.86 -9.18 30.94
C ASP A 186 8.86 -8.08 31.31
N PHE A 187 9.32 -7.07 32.03
CA PHE A 187 8.52 -5.87 32.30
C PHE A 187 8.63 -4.91 31.13
N CYS A 188 7.53 -4.80 30.37
CA CYS A 188 7.43 -3.95 29.18
C CYS A 188 6.28 -2.94 29.32
N PRO A 189 6.51 -1.79 29.98
CA PRO A 189 5.46 -0.80 30.20
C PRO A 189 5.08 -0.11 28.89
N MET A 190 3.78 0.15 28.70
CA MET A 190 3.29 0.91 27.55
C MET A 190 3.80 2.36 27.65
N LYS A 191 4.75 2.71 26.78
CA LYS A 191 5.40 4.01 26.75
C LYS A 191 5.95 4.25 25.35
N MET A 192 5.42 5.25 24.66
CA MET A 192 5.87 5.57 23.31
C MET A 192 7.30 6.13 23.36
N VAL A 193 8.24 5.44 22.72
CA VAL A 193 9.66 5.84 22.66
C VAL A 193 10.05 6.08 21.21
N PRO A 194 10.44 7.31 20.84
CA PRO A 194 10.87 7.60 19.48
C PRO A 194 12.19 6.89 19.17
N PHE A 195 12.36 6.48 17.93
CA PHE A 195 13.62 5.93 17.43
C PHE A 195 13.96 6.50 16.05
N GLU A 196 15.24 6.42 15.73
CA GLU A 196 15.80 6.64 14.39
C GLU A 196 16.78 5.50 14.13
N LEU A 197 16.53 4.72 13.07
CA LEU A 197 17.44 3.68 12.59
C LEU A 197 17.98 4.09 11.24
N GLU A 198 19.27 3.90 11.02
CA GLU A 198 19.93 4.20 9.75
C GLU A 198 20.36 2.90 9.07
N MET A 199 20.18 2.83 7.75
CA MET A 199 20.70 1.73 6.94
C MET A 199 21.09 2.22 5.55
N GLU A 200 22.02 1.50 4.94
CA GLU A 200 22.35 1.66 3.53
C GLU A 200 21.43 0.80 2.66
N VAL A 201 20.89 1.37 1.59
CA VAL A 201 20.08 0.66 0.59
C VAL A 201 21.02 -0.21 -0.26
N PRO A 202 20.81 -1.53 -0.36
CA PRO A 202 21.65 -2.40 -1.19
C PRO A 202 21.64 -1.97 -2.66
N ASP A 203 22.74 -2.21 -3.39
CA ASP A 203 22.96 -1.75 -4.77
C ASP A 203 22.86 -2.88 -5.82
N GLU A 204 22.42 -4.07 -5.42
CA GLU A 204 22.31 -5.24 -6.30
C GLU A 204 21.26 -5.09 -7.42
N LEU A 205 20.22 -4.29 -7.21
CA LEU A 205 19.16 -4.04 -8.20
C LEU A 205 19.56 -2.98 -9.23
N GLN A 206 19.79 -3.42 -10.48
CA GLN A 206 20.18 -2.58 -11.62
C GLN A 206 18.97 -1.87 -12.27
N ARG A 207 18.29 -1.01 -11.49
CA ARG A 207 17.17 -0.16 -11.95
C ARG A 207 17.35 1.28 -11.48
N GLU A 208 16.98 2.25 -12.33
CA GLU A 208 17.08 3.68 -11.97
C GLU A 208 16.22 4.03 -10.73
N LYS A 209 15.04 3.42 -10.63
CA LYS A 209 14.16 3.52 -9.45
C LYS A 209 13.86 2.13 -8.92
N VAL A 210 13.95 1.98 -7.60
CA VAL A 210 13.57 0.77 -6.87
C VAL A 210 12.56 1.12 -5.77
N LEU A 211 11.70 0.17 -5.44
CA LEU A 211 10.78 0.30 -4.31
C LEU A 211 11.48 -0.13 -3.02
N LEU A 212 11.41 0.72 -2.00
CA LEU A 212 11.63 0.36 -0.61
C LEU A 212 10.28 0.07 0.03
N HIS A 213 10.01 -1.21 0.30
CA HIS A 213 8.81 -1.68 0.99
C HIS A 213 9.18 -2.00 2.45
N VAL A 214 9.04 -1.00 3.32
CA VAL A 214 9.37 -1.14 4.75
C VAL A 214 8.15 -1.69 5.49
N ARG A 215 8.26 -2.90 6.04
CA ARG A 215 7.25 -3.47 6.92
C ARG A 215 7.34 -2.81 8.29
N SER A 216 6.17 -2.54 8.87
CA SER A 216 6.01 -1.90 10.17
C SER A 216 5.05 -2.74 11.02
N LEU A 217 5.01 -2.43 12.32
CA LEU A 217 4.15 -3.11 13.27
C LEU A 217 2.67 -3.08 12.83
N GLU A 218 1.89 -4.09 13.24
CA GLU A 218 0.46 -4.25 12.92
C GLU A 218 0.15 -4.43 11.42
N GLY A 219 1.05 -5.04 10.65
CA GLY A 219 0.83 -5.29 9.21
C GLY A 219 0.87 -4.02 8.34
N LYS A 220 1.32 -2.89 8.91
CA LYS A 220 1.51 -1.65 8.17
C LYS A 220 2.76 -1.73 7.30
N SER A 221 2.78 -0.92 6.26
CA SER A 221 3.90 -0.80 5.34
C SER A 221 4.08 0.65 4.91
N ILE A 222 5.33 1.03 4.68
CA ILE A 222 5.72 2.33 4.15
C ILE A 222 6.43 2.07 2.82
N ASN A 223 5.88 2.64 1.76
CA ASN A 223 6.35 2.48 0.40
C ASN A 223 7.04 3.77 -0.04
N LYS A 224 8.32 3.67 -0.42
CA LYS A 224 9.10 4.80 -0.91
C LYS A 224 9.84 4.39 -2.18
N LEU A 225 9.81 5.24 -3.20
CA LEU A 225 10.70 5.06 -4.36
C LEU A 225 12.08 5.64 -4.01
N PHE A 226 13.11 4.84 -4.25
CA PHE A 226 14.51 5.22 -4.10
C PHE A 226 15.15 5.28 -5.49
N LYS A 227 15.87 6.36 -5.77
CA LYS A 227 16.57 6.56 -7.04
C LYS A 227 18.00 6.04 -6.91
N ASN A 228 18.37 5.03 -7.70
CA ASN A 228 19.75 4.60 -7.80
C ASN A 228 20.56 5.59 -8.65
N ASN A 229 21.81 5.79 -8.25
CA ASN A 229 22.83 6.44 -9.07
C ASN A 229 23.50 5.35 -9.91
N LEU A 230 22.90 4.98 -11.04
CA LEU A 230 23.48 4.07 -12.03
C LEU A 230 24.37 4.82 -13.03
#